data_AF-A0A345BVG6-F1
#
_entry.id   AF-A0A345BVG6-F1
#
_cell.length_a   1.000
_cell.length_b   1.000
_cell.length_c   1.000
_cell.angle_alpha   90.00
_cell.angle_beta   90.00
_cell.angle_gamma   90.00
#
_symmetry.space_group_name_H-M   'P 1'
#
loop_
_entity.id
_entity.type
_entity.pdbx_description
1 polymer ?
#
loop_
_entity_poly.entity_id
_entity_poly.type
_entity_poly.pdbx_seq_one_letter_code
_entity_poly.pdbx_strand_id
1 'polypeptide(L)'
;MKRKLFSASFKIVIGLSIILSSFVSGWATTSEGDLPSKTAVILHAINNQLVIPDEQLTPPSFLTGNNASDGAAFEHESLQIPVSDGTVLPGRMHRPADAENAPIIVYYHGGAFMEGYGNIHTHDNIVRALAYRSNAIVISVGYRLAPEHVFPKAVDDSYDALQWAYEQAEELGGSKEKMVVAGDSAGGNLATVTALKARNEGGPEVKAQLLYYPLTTFHDRPLETRDKYASGNYLLSRTVMEKARDAYTPGEKMRENPYVSPLDEGVAEGLPPAFIATAEFDPLRDEGELYAHKLHEEEVPVEAIRYEGVMHGFLSFYEVLATGRHALDDSIAFLDRTLNDKEVAGAGFRIVEREQPTGVERLREETEAHMGAVYLLGLHAQRQIDQWVETSLLADSDNE
;
A
#
# COMPACT_ATOMS: atom_id res chain seq x y z
N MET A 1 -44.69 3.15 33.78
CA MET A 1 -43.95 4.12 32.95
C MET A 1 -42.62 3.56 32.43
N LYS A 2 -41.71 3.06 33.28
CA LYS A 2 -40.38 2.55 32.90
C LYS A 2 -40.36 1.46 31.81
N ARG A 3 -41.28 0.48 31.82
CA ARG A 3 -41.39 -0.57 30.79
C ARG A 3 -41.80 -0.06 29.39
N LYS A 4 -42.65 0.98 29.31
CA LYS A 4 -43.07 1.57 28.02
C LYS A 4 -41.96 2.44 27.42
N LEU A 5 -41.23 3.18 28.26
CA LEU A 5 -40.05 3.94 27.85
C LEU A 5 -38.93 2.99 27.35
N PHE A 6 -38.64 1.91 28.09
CA PHE A 6 -37.67 0.89 27.66
C PHE A 6 -38.05 0.24 26.32
N SER A 7 -39.34 -0.08 26.12
CA SER A 7 -39.83 -0.65 24.85
C SER A 7 -39.76 0.34 23.68
N ALA A 8 -39.95 1.64 23.91
CA ALA A 8 -39.84 2.66 22.87
C ALA A 8 -38.39 2.89 22.47
N SER A 9 -37.48 3.05 23.45
CA SER A 9 -36.04 3.17 23.21
C SER A 9 -35.46 1.95 22.49
N PHE A 10 -35.87 0.73 22.87
CA PHE A 10 -35.43 -0.50 22.21
C PHE A 10 -35.86 -0.57 20.73
N LYS A 11 -37.09 -0.15 20.41
CA LYS A 11 -37.57 -0.10 19.02
C LYS A 11 -36.84 0.94 18.18
N ILE A 12 -36.51 2.09 18.77
CA ILE A 12 -35.72 3.13 18.10
C ILE A 12 -34.32 2.63 17.79
N VAL A 13 -33.66 1.98 18.75
CA VAL A 13 -32.32 1.39 18.55
C VAL A 13 -32.35 0.36 17.42
N ILE A 14 -33.32 -0.57 17.43
CA ILE A 14 -33.47 -1.55 16.34
C ILE A 14 -33.69 -0.86 14.99
N GLY A 15 -34.56 0.15 14.93
CA GLY A 15 -34.84 0.89 13.70
C GLY A 15 -33.58 1.56 13.15
N LEU A 16 -32.80 2.23 14.01
CA LEU A 16 -31.53 2.85 13.63
C LEU A 16 -30.49 1.81 13.18
N SER A 17 -30.40 0.66 13.84
CA SER A 17 -29.51 -0.43 13.43
C SER A 17 -29.87 -0.98 12.05
N ILE A 18 -31.17 -1.17 11.75
CA ILE A 18 -31.62 -1.63 10.42
C ILE A 18 -31.26 -0.62 9.33
N ILE A 19 -31.48 0.68 9.60
CA ILE A 19 -31.12 1.75 8.67
C ILE A 19 -29.61 1.75 8.41
N LEU A 20 -28.81 1.68 9.48
CA LEU A 20 -27.35 1.63 9.39
C LEU A 20 -26.85 0.43 8.57
N SER A 21 -27.36 -0.78 8.85
CA SER A 21 -27.01 -1.97 8.08
C SER A 21 -27.44 -1.85 6.61
N SER A 22 -28.53 -1.15 6.33
CA SER A 22 -28.96 -0.87 4.94
C SER A 22 -27.97 0.06 4.21
N PHE A 23 -27.40 1.07 4.89
CA PHE A 23 -26.33 1.90 4.32
C PHE A 23 -25.07 1.09 4.04
N VAL A 24 -24.59 0.34 5.03
CA VAL A 24 -23.38 -0.50 4.88
C VAL A 24 -23.55 -1.52 3.76
N SER A 25 -24.71 -2.18 3.68
CA SER A 25 -25.03 -3.10 2.58
C SER A 25 -25.07 -2.38 1.23
N GLY A 26 -25.65 -1.17 1.17
CA GLY A 26 -25.69 -0.38 -0.04
C GLY A 26 -24.31 0.06 -0.54
N TRP A 27 -23.35 0.30 0.37
CA TRP A 27 -21.97 0.60 0.01
C TRP A 27 -21.17 -0.66 -0.39
N ALA A 28 -21.55 -1.82 0.14
CA ALA A 28 -20.88 -3.08 -0.14
C ALA A 28 -21.22 -3.64 -1.53
N THR A 29 -22.43 -3.41 -2.02
CA THR A 29 -22.85 -3.92 -3.33
C THR A 29 -22.31 -3.08 -4.47
N THR A 30 -21.48 -3.68 -5.33
CA THR A 30 -20.91 -3.06 -6.52
C THR A 30 -21.33 -3.81 -7.80
N SER A 31 -21.00 -3.25 -8.97
CA SER A 31 -21.20 -3.96 -10.25
C SER A 31 -20.31 -5.21 -10.40
N GLU A 32 -19.19 -5.27 -9.66
CA GLU A 32 -18.16 -6.30 -9.82
C GLU A 32 -18.16 -7.36 -8.72
N GLY A 33 -19.10 -7.27 -7.76
CA GLY A 33 -19.22 -8.15 -6.61
C GLY A 33 -19.56 -7.41 -5.32
N ASP A 34 -19.88 -8.17 -4.27
CA ASP A 34 -20.09 -7.61 -2.94
C ASP A 34 -18.75 -7.48 -2.21
N LEU A 35 -18.45 -6.28 -1.73
CA LEU A 35 -17.29 -5.99 -0.90
C LEU A 35 -17.56 -6.41 0.55
N PRO A 36 -16.51 -6.80 1.31
CA PRO A 36 -16.62 -6.85 2.77
C PRO A 36 -17.07 -5.49 3.31
N SER A 37 -17.90 -5.51 4.34
CA SER A 37 -18.48 -4.29 4.91
C SER A 37 -17.40 -3.26 5.31
N LYS A 38 -16.27 -3.72 5.83
CA LYS A 38 -15.19 -2.82 6.26
C LYS A 38 -14.48 -2.15 5.08
N THR A 39 -14.17 -2.93 4.04
CA THR A 39 -13.65 -2.44 2.76
C THR A 39 -14.61 -1.43 2.13
N ALA A 40 -15.91 -1.74 2.11
CA ALA A 40 -16.96 -0.86 1.58
C ALA A 40 -17.03 0.49 2.31
N VAL A 41 -16.98 0.47 3.65
CA VAL A 41 -17.01 1.68 4.48
C VAL A 41 -15.76 2.54 4.25
N ILE A 42 -14.58 1.92 4.11
CA ILE A 42 -13.33 2.63 3.81
C ILE A 42 -13.39 3.27 2.42
N LEU A 43 -13.80 2.53 1.39
CA LEU A 43 -13.96 3.08 0.04
C LEU A 43 -14.99 4.20 0.00
N HIS A 44 -16.11 4.06 0.73
CA HIS A 44 -17.09 5.13 0.84
C HIS A 44 -16.49 6.39 1.45
N ALA A 45 -15.70 6.26 2.53
CA ALA A 45 -15.04 7.38 3.18
C ALA A 45 -14.09 8.11 2.21
N ILE A 46 -13.30 7.37 1.44
CA ILE A 46 -12.31 7.92 0.51
C ILE A 46 -12.98 8.57 -0.70
N ASN A 47 -13.90 7.86 -1.35
CA ASN A 47 -14.58 8.32 -2.56
C ASN A 47 -15.44 9.58 -2.32
N ASN A 48 -15.86 9.81 -1.07
CA ASN A 48 -16.61 11.00 -0.66
C ASN A 48 -15.76 12.04 0.08
N GLN A 49 -14.43 11.88 0.10
CA GLN A 49 -13.48 12.80 0.75
C GLN A 49 -13.88 13.12 2.21
N LEU A 50 -14.40 12.12 2.91
CA LEU A 50 -14.85 12.26 4.30
C LEU A 50 -13.67 12.22 5.27
N VAL A 51 -12.52 11.72 4.83
CA VAL A 51 -11.24 11.73 5.53
C VAL A 51 -10.23 12.41 4.63
N ILE A 52 -9.64 13.52 5.11
CA ILE A 52 -8.64 14.29 4.36
C ILE A 52 -7.26 13.71 4.69
N PRO A 53 -6.44 13.29 3.68
CA PRO A 53 -5.16 12.63 3.92
C PRO A 53 -4.11 13.44 4.71
N ASP A 54 -4.25 14.76 4.76
CA ASP A 54 -3.24 15.68 5.30
C ASP A 54 -3.49 16.10 6.76
N GLU A 55 -4.68 15.84 7.29
CA GLU A 55 -4.89 15.95 8.73
C GLU A 55 -4.51 14.61 9.34
N GLN A 56 -3.68 14.64 10.39
CA GLN A 56 -3.41 13.50 11.28
C GLN A 56 -4.70 13.07 12.01
N LEU A 57 -5.73 12.67 11.28
CA LEU A 57 -6.88 11.96 11.79
C LEU A 57 -6.37 10.57 12.11
N THR A 58 -5.80 10.44 13.30
CA THR A 58 -5.62 9.13 13.92
C THR A 58 -7.01 8.49 13.91
N PRO A 59 -7.22 7.38 13.19
CA PRO A 59 -8.54 6.77 13.17
C PRO A 59 -8.96 6.53 14.62
N PRO A 60 -10.23 6.74 14.99
CA PRO A 60 -10.68 6.55 16.36
C PRO A 60 -10.18 5.22 16.92
N SER A 61 -9.76 5.19 18.19
CA SER A 61 -9.11 4.02 18.79
C SER A 61 -9.92 2.72 18.73
N PHE A 62 -11.25 2.83 18.54
CA PHE A 62 -12.13 1.68 18.31
C PHE A 62 -11.97 1.04 16.91
N LEU A 63 -11.31 1.70 15.95
CA LEU A 63 -11.00 1.19 14.61
C LEU A 63 -9.57 0.64 14.48
N THR A 64 -8.61 1.14 15.26
CA THR A 64 -7.17 0.88 15.05
C THR A 64 -6.64 -0.39 15.73
N GLY A 65 -7.39 -0.99 16.65
CA GLY A 65 -6.90 -2.08 17.49
C GLY A 65 -5.72 -1.68 18.37
N ASN A 66 -5.56 -2.32 19.53
CA ASN A 66 -4.40 -2.06 20.40
C ASN A 66 -3.13 -2.62 19.74
N ASN A 67 -2.46 -1.81 18.93
CA ASN A 67 -1.16 -2.11 18.32
C ASN A 67 -0.03 -1.46 19.14
N ALA A 68 0.04 -1.77 20.43
CA ALA A 68 1.24 -1.49 21.20
C ALA A 68 2.26 -2.58 20.91
N SER A 69 3.39 -2.22 20.31
CA SER A 69 4.56 -3.10 20.25
C SER A 69 5.09 -3.31 21.67
N ASP A 70 5.09 -4.56 22.12
CA ASP A 70 5.83 -4.96 23.32
C ASP A 70 7.34 -4.88 23.01
N GLY A 71 8.04 -3.92 23.63
CA GLY A 71 9.41 -4.15 24.12
C GLY A 71 10.58 -3.45 23.44
N ALA A 72 10.59 -3.20 22.12
CA ALA A 72 11.76 -2.61 21.44
C ALA A 72 11.59 -1.11 21.19
N ALA A 73 12.59 -0.31 21.59
CA ALA A 73 12.66 1.10 21.25
C ALA A 73 13.10 1.26 19.80
N PHE A 74 12.42 2.10 19.03
CA PHE A 74 12.79 2.43 17.66
C PHE A 74 13.11 3.92 17.54
N GLU A 75 14.09 4.21 16.71
CA GLU A 75 14.46 5.57 16.34
C GLU A 75 13.90 5.91 14.96
N HIS A 76 13.52 7.17 14.79
CA HIS A 76 13.11 7.72 13.50
C HIS A 76 14.00 8.92 13.16
N GLU A 77 14.44 9.00 11.91
CA GLU A 77 15.34 10.06 11.46
C GLU A 77 15.04 10.48 10.03
N SER A 78 15.13 11.78 9.74
CA SER A 78 15.13 12.28 8.36
C SER A 78 16.53 12.13 7.78
N LEU A 79 16.63 11.54 6.59
CA LEU A 79 17.88 11.32 5.89
C LEU A 79 18.06 12.28 4.73
N GLN A 80 19.32 12.49 4.35
CA GLN A 80 19.73 13.18 3.15
C GLN A 80 20.55 12.19 2.32
N ILE A 81 19.97 11.72 1.21
CA ILE A 81 20.53 10.64 0.40
C ILE A 81 21.19 11.26 -0.83
N PRO A 82 22.52 11.41 -0.88
CA PRO A 82 23.20 11.88 -2.08
C PRO A 82 23.03 10.87 -3.22
N VAL A 83 22.80 11.37 -4.44
CA VAL A 83 22.68 10.56 -5.66
C VAL A 83 23.72 10.94 -6.71
N SER A 84 23.91 10.07 -7.69
CA SER A 84 25.03 10.11 -8.64
C SER A 84 25.09 11.40 -9.48
N ASP A 85 23.97 12.08 -9.69
CA ASP A 85 23.91 13.35 -10.42
C ASP A 85 24.21 14.61 -9.56
N GLY A 86 24.61 14.41 -8.30
CA GLY A 86 24.98 15.46 -7.36
C GLY A 86 23.81 16.09 -6.61
N THR A 87 22.57 15.65 -6.88
CA THR A 87 21.39 16.01 -6.09
C THR A 87 21.40 15.25 -4.75
N VAL A 88 20.61 15.73 -3.79
CA VAL A 88 20.35 15.06 -2.53
C VAL A 88 18.85 14.83 -2.41
N LEU A 89 18.45 13.57 -2.23
CA LEU A 89 17.05 13.19 -2.03
C LEU A 89 16.70 13.23 -0.55
N PRO A 90 15.47 13.67 -0.20
CA PRO A 90 14.96 13.47 1.15
C PRO A 90 14.70 11.97 1.38
N GLY A 91 15.11 11.47 2.54
CA GLY A 91 14.77 10.13 3.00
C GLY A 91 14.19 10.13 4.40
N ARG A 92 13.65 9.00 4.83
CA ARG A 92 13.26 8.78 6.22
C ARG A 92 13.61 7.37 6.64
N MET A 93 14.23 7.22 7.80
CA MET A 93 14.62 5.94 8.37
C MET A 93 13.81 5.65 9.63
N HIS A 94 13.42 4.39 9.78
CA HIS A 94 13.00 3.80 11.05
C HIS A 94 13.93 2.64 11.35
N ARG A 95 14.56 2.61 12.54
CA ARG A 95 15.50 1.55 12.93
C ARG A 95 15.31 1.10 14.38
N PRO A 96 15.57 -0.18 14.70
CA PRO A 96 15.70 -0.60 16.10
C PRO A 96 16.81 0.20 16.79
N ALA A 97 16.59 0.64 18.02
CA ALA A 97 17.58 1.41 18.78
C ALA A 97 18.86 0.60 19.05
N ASP A 98 18.72 -0.72 19.16
CA ASP A 98 19.77 -1.72 19.35
C ASP A 98 20.10 -2.48 18.05
N ALA A 99 19.86 -1.87 16.88
CA ALA A 99 20.16 -2.50 15.59
C ALA A 99 21.62 -2.95 15.51
N GLU A 100 21.81 -4.26 15.34
CA GLU A 100 23.10 -4.90 15.10
C GLU A 100 22.91 -6.02 14.05
N ASN A 101 23.70 -5.96 12.96
CA ASN A 101 23.58 -6.90 11.84
C ASN A 101 22.13 -7.04 11.31
N ALA A 102 21.37 -5.95 11.41
CA ALA A 102 19.95 -5.91 11.05
C ALA A 102 19.77 -5.94 9.52
N PRO A 103 18.66 -6.50 9.01
CA PRO A 103 18.29 -6.32 7.62
C PRO A 103 18.09 -4.84 7.29
N ILE A 104 18.37 -4.45 6.06
CA ILE A 104 18.05 -3.11 5.55
C ILE A 104 17.03 -3.25 4.44
N ILE A 105 15.86 -2.64 4.63
CA ILE A 105 14.79 -2.57 3.65
C ILE A 105 14.78 -1.16 3.05
N VAL A 106 15.12 -1.04 1.77
CA VAL A 106 14.95 0.22 1.02
C VAL A 106 13.53 0.23 0.45
N TYR A 107 12.71 1.17 0.93
CA TYR A 107 11.30 1.26 0.60
C TYR A 107 11.02 2.40 -0.39
N TYR A 108 10.34 2.07 -1.48
CA TYR A 108 9.87 3.00 -2.50
C TYR A 108 8.35 3.13 -2.37
N HIS A 109 7.86 4.35 -2.20
CA HIS A 109 6.44 4.61 -1.98
C HIS A 109 5.61 4.45 -3.27
N GLY A 110 4.32 4.12 -3.11
CA GLY A 110 3.34 4.22 -4.19
C GLY A 110 3.00 5.68 -4.55
N GLY A 111 2.04 5.87 -5.45
CA GLY A 111 1.63 7.20 -5.92
C GLY A 111 1.93 7.45 -7.40
N ALA A 112 1.88 6.41 -8.23
CA ALA A 112 1.85 6.52 -9.69
C ALA A 112 2.99 7.34 -10.32
N PHE A 113 4.15 7.43 -9.64
CA PHE A 113 5.32 8.24 -10.03
C PHE A 113 5.03 9.75 -10.15
N MET A 114 3.90 10.24 -9.66
CA MET A 114 3.44 11.62 -9.85
C MET A 114 3.47 12.43 -8.56
N GLU A 115 3.86 13.71 -8.67
CA GLU A 115 3.78 14.66 -7.57
C GLU A 115 2.33 14.79 -7.05
N GLY A 116 2.17 14.75 -5.72
CA GLY A 116 0.88 14.86 -5.03
C GLY A 116 0.10 13.54 -4.87
N TYR A 117 0.59 12.41 -5.40
CA TYR A 117 -0.07 11.10 -5.28
C TYR A 117 0.57 10.21 -4.21
N GLY A 118 1.81 10.51 -3.79
CA GLY A 118 2.53 9.80 -2.73
C GLY A 118 3.88 10.45 -2.43
N ASN A 119 4.35 10.27 -1.20
CA ASN A 119 5.65 10.70 -0.70
C ASN A 119 6.03 9.92 0.59
N ILE A 120 7.23 10.16 1.11
CA ILE A 120 7.74 9.55 2.35
C ILE A 120 6.85 9.75 3.59
N HIS A 121 6.01 10.79 3.63
CA HIS A 121 5.10 11.05 4.75
C HIS A 121 3.82 10.22 4.64
N THR A 122 3.24 10.18 3.44
CA THR A 122 2.00 9.41 3.17
C THR A 122 2.15 7.90 3.40
N HIS A 123 3.37 7.37 3.33
CA HIS A 123 3.67 5.94 3.49
C HIS A 123 4.44 5.62 4.78
N ASP A 124 4.63 6.61 5.67
CA ASP A 124 5.39 6.44 6.92
C ASP A 124 4.78 5.34 7.81
N ASN A 125 3.46 5.17 7.78
CA ASN A 125 2.77 4.13 8.52
C ASN A 125 3.17 2.71 8.08
N ILE A 126 3.34 2.46 6.78
CA ILE A 126 3.80 1.17 6.22
C ILE A 126 5.27 0.97 6.57
N VAL A 127 6.11 1.99 6.37
CA VAL A 127 7.55 1.96 6.66
C VAL A 127 7.78 1.61 8.13
N ARG A 128 7.06 2.27 9.05
CA ARG A 128 7.07 1.98 10.48
C ARG A 128 6.62 0.56 10.79
N ALA A 129 5.54 0.09 10.15
CA ALA A 129 5.04 -1.26 10.35
C ALA A 129 6.06 -2.33 9.94
N LEU A 130 6.73 -2.14 8.79
CA LEU A 130 7.79 -3.03 8.33
C LEU A 130 8.94 -3.04 9.32
N ALA A 131 9.43 -1.88 9.76
CA ALA A 131 10.53 -1.79 10.73
C ALA A 131 10.20 -2.55 12.02
N TYR A 132 9.00 -2.32 12.57
CA TYR A 132 8.58 -2.94 13.83
C TYR A 132 8.38 -4.45 13.72
N ARG A 133 7.82 -4.94 12.62
CA ARG A 133 7.51 -6.37 12.45
C ARG A 133 8.75 -7.19 12.07
N SER A 134 9.66 -6.62 11.29
CA SER A 134 10.86 -7.31 10.78
C SER A 134 12.12 -7.10 11.62
N ASN A 135 12.07 -6.20 12.61
CA ASN A 135 13.27 -5.73 13.32
C ASN A 135 14.38 -5.27 12.36
N ALA A 136 13.99 -4.66 11.24
CA ALA A 136 14.88 -4.16 10.21
C ALA A 136 15.03 -2.64 10.27
N ILE A 137 16.13 -2.15 9.70
CA ILE A 137 16.28 -0.75 9.34
C ILE A 137 15.49 -0.53 8.04
N VAL A 138 14.50 0.35 8.05
CA VAL A 138 13.70 0.66 6.86
C VAL A 138 13.95 2.09 6.42
N ILE A 139 14.45 2.27 5.20
CA ILE A 139 14.77 3.56 4.60
C ILE A 139 13.76 3.86 3.50
N SER A 140 12.85 4.80 3.75
CA SER A 140 11.94 5.34 2.74
C SER A 140 12.65 6.38 1.88
N VAL A 141 12.57 6.23 0.57
CA VAL A 141 13.25 7.10 -0.40
C VAL A 141 12.26 8.10 -1.01
N GLY A 142 12.55 9.40 -0.93
CA GLY A 142 11.82 10.46 -1.62
C GLY A 142 12.37 10.72 -3.01
N TYR A 143 12.24 9.73 -3.90
CA TYR A 143 12.71 9.80 -5.29
C TYR A 143 11.95 10.89 -6.08
N ARG A 144 12.57 11.39 -7.15
CA ARG A 144 11.99 12.47 -7.96
C ARG A 144 10.79 11.99 -8.78
N LEU A 145 9.78 12.86 -8.92
CA LEU A 145 8.49 12.54 -9.49
C LEU A 145 8.23 13.29 -10.81
N ALA A 146 7.35 12.72 -11.62
CA ALA A 146 6.78 13.35 -12.80
C ALA A 146 5.72 14.41 -12.40
N PRO A 147 5.49 15.44 -13.24
CA PRO A 147 6.04 15.63 -14.59
C PRO A 147 7.45 16.26 -14.66
N GLU A 148 7.97 16.82 -13.58
CA GLU A 148 9.26 17.53 -13.53
C GLU A 148 10.42 16.57 -13.84
N HIS A 149 10.31 15.34 -13.37
CA HIS A 149 11.31 14.29 -13.51
C HIS A 149 10.68 13.00 -14.06
N VAL A 150 10.67 12.89 -15.38
CA VAL A 150 10.21 11.70 -16.11
C VAL A 150 11.23 10.55 -16.04
N PHE A 151 10.86 9.36 -16.53
CA PHE A 151 11.81 8.25 -16.70
C PHE A 151 13.10 8.72 -17.44
N PRO A 152 14.31 8.35 -16.97
CA PRO A 152 14.63 7.34 -15.96
C PRO A 152 14.83 7.85 -14.52
N LYS A 153 14.48 9.11 -14.20
CA LYS A 153 14.94 9.73 -12.95
C LYS A 153 14.55 9.00 -11.67
N ALA A 154 13.30 8.54 -11.54
CA ALA A 154 12.89 7.76 -10.37
C ALA A 154 13.63 6.41 -10.26
N VAL A 155 14.01 5.78 -11.38
CA VAL A 155 14.77 4.52 -11.39
C VAL A 155 16.20 4.75 -10.94
N ASP A 156 16.85 5.77 -11.50
CA ASP A 156 18.23 6.15 -11.13
C ASP A 156 18.29 6.53 -9.65
N ASP A 157 17.36 7.36 -9.17
CA ASP A 157 17.23 7.75 -7.76
C ASP A 157 17.06 6.55 -6.83
N SER A 158 16.22 5.58 -7.23
CA SER A 158 15.93 4.40 -6.42
C SER A 158 17.14 3.49 -6.29
N TYR A 159 17.89 3.32 -7.37
CA TYR A 159 19.10 2.53 -7.40
C TYR A 159 20.27 3.20 -6.67
N ASP A 160 20.46 4.51 -6.86
CA ASP A 160 21.47 5.28 -6.14
C ASP A 160 21.19 5.25 -4.62
N ALA A 161 19.91 5.29 -4.21
CA ALA A 161 19.53 5.14 -2.81
C ALA A 161 19.82 3.74 -2.26
N LEU A 162 19.67 2.67 -3.06
CA LEU A 162 20.09 1.32 -2.68
C LEU A 162 21.60 1.24 -2.50
N GLN A 163 22.37 1.82 -3.42
CA GLN A 163 23.84 1.89 -3.33
C GLN A 163 24.28 2.63 -2.07
N TRP A 164 23.70 3.81 -1.82
CA TRP A 164 23.95 4.58 -0.61
C TRP A 164 23.63 3.78 0.65
N ALA A 165 22.45 3.15 0.72
CA ALA A 165 22.06 2.35 1.88
C ALA A 165 23.02 1.17 2.13
N TYR A 166 23.50 0.53 1.06
CA TYR A 166 24.51 -0.54 1.16
C TYR A 166 25.84 -0.01 1.70
N GLU A 167 26.30 1.16 1.25
CA GLU A 167 27.53 1.78 1.73
C GLU A 167 27.43 2.17 3.21
N GLN A 168 26.27 2.68 3.63
CA GLN A 168 25.99 3.08 5.02
C GLN A 168 25.63 1.92 5.95
N ALA A 169 25.48 0.70 5.42
CA ALA A 169 24.85 -0.40 6.15
C ALA A 169 25.44 -0.64 7.55
N GLU A 170 26.76 -0.72 7.66
CA GLU A 170 27.45 -0.96 8.93
C GLU A 170 27.29 0.21 9.91
N GLU A 171 27.33 1.45 9.41
CA GLU A 171 27.18 2.66 10.23
C GLU A 171 25.75 2.79 10.80
N LEU A 172 24.76 2.26 10.08
CA LEU A 172 23.37 2.22 10.50
C LEU A 172 23.05 1.04 11.43
N GLY A 173 24.02 0.14 11.70
CA GLY A 173 23.82 -1.09 12.47
C GLY A 173 23.21 -2.24 11.63
N GLY A 174 23.17 -2.09 10.32
CA GLY A 174 22.65 -3.06 9.38
C GLY A 174 23.71 -3.94 8.72
N SER A 175 23.26 -4.80 7.81
CA SER A 175 24.10 -5.80 7.14
C SER A 175 24.01 -5.69 5.62
N LYS A 176 25.17 -5.57 4.98
CA LYS A 176 25.34 -5.64 3.52
C LYS A 176 24.86 -6.96 2.92
N GLU A 177 24.84 -8.03 3.72
CA GLU A 177 24.39 -9.36 3.30
C GLU A 177 22.87 -9.53 3.42
N LYS A 178 22.13 -8.52 3.93
CA LYS A 178 20.68 -8.58 4.18
C LYS A 178 19.95 -7.38 3.60
N MET A 179 20.35 -6.96 2.40
CA MET A 179 19.68 -5.87 1.68
C MET A 179 18.37 -6.36 1.04
N VAL A 180 17.32 -5.58 1.19
CA VAL A 180 15.97 -5.88 0.70
C VAL A 180 15.43 -4.65 0.01
N VAL A 181 14.73 -4.84 -1.11
CA VAL A 181 13.95 -3.77 -1.73
C VAL A 181 12.47 -4.03 -1.49
N ALA A 182 11.70 -2.98 -1.24
CA ALA A 182 10.28 -3.08 -1.00
C ALA A 182 9.54 -1.89 -1.60
N GLY A 183 8.28 -2.09 -1.94
CA GLY A 183 7.44 -0.98 -2.37
C GLY A 183 6.06 -1.42 -2.77
N ASP A 184 5.17 -0.43 -2.87
CA ASP A 184 3.76 -0.65 -3.18
C ASP A 184 3.35 0.07 -4.47
N SER A 185 2.49 -0.54 -5.30
CA SER A 185 2.02 0.06 -6.56
C SER A 185 3.19 0.48 -7.49
N ALA A 186 3.33 1.77 -7.79
CA ALA A 186 4.49 2.35 -8.49
C ALA A 186 5.82 2.13 -7.75
N GLY A 187 5.82 2.14 -6.42
CA GLY A 187 6.98 1.77 -5.62
C GLY A 187 7.34 0.29 -5.74
N GLY A 188 6.34 -0.58 -5.93
CA GLY A 188 6.54 -2.00 -6.25
C GLY A 188 7.23 -2.19 -7.60
N ASN A 189 6.90 -1.35 -8.60
CA ASN A 189 7.65 -1.27 -9.85
C ASN A 189 9.10 -0.86 -9.59
N LEU A 190 9.34 0.21 -8.82
CA LEU A 190 10.69 0.71 -8.51
C LEU A 190 11.54 -0.33 -7.76
N ALA A 191 10.97 -1.04 -6.80
CA ALA A 191 11.62 -2.15 -6.10
C ALA A 191 12.06 -3.24 -7.10
N THR A 192 11.14 -3.64 -7.99
CA THR A 192 11.39 -4.63 -9.03
C THR A 192 12.54 -4.21 -9.96
N VAL A 193 12.46 -3.01 -10.52
CA VAL A 193 13.43 -2.55 -11.53
C VAL A 193 14.77 -2.16 -10.90
N THR A 194 14.79 -1.81 -9.62
CA THR A 194 16.02 -1.57 -8.86
C THR A 194 16.75 -2.88 -8.58
N ALA A 195 16.05 -3.95 -8.19
CA ALA A 195 16.66 -5.28 -8.10
C ALA A 195 17.22 -5.75 -9.46
N LEU A 196 16.47 -5.49 -10.54
CA LEU A 196 16.92 -5.77 -11.90
C LEU A 196 18.18 -4.99 -12.28
N LYS A 197 18.22 -3.69 -11.96
CA LYS A 197 19.36 -2.82 -12.26
C LYS A 197 20.59 -3.21 -11.43
N ALA A 198 20.43 -3.50 -10.14
CA ALA A 198 21.49 -4.02 -9.28
C ALA A 198 22.10 -5.31 -9.81
N ARG A 199 21.28 -6.28 -10.24
CA ARG A 199 21.78 -7.50 -10.89
C ARG A 199 22.58 -7.17 -12.16
N ASN A 200 22.03 -6.33 -13.03
CA ASN A 200 22.63 -6.00 -14.32
C ASN A 200 23.95 -5.22 -14.20
N GLU A 201 24.09 -4.41 -13.14
CA GLU A 201 25.27 -3.57 -12.90
C GLU A 201 26.28 -4.20 -11.92
N GLY A 202 26.01 -5.41 -11.41
CA GLY A 202 26.94 -6.16 -10.58
C GLY A 202 26.88 -5.86 -9.08
N GLY A 203 25.81 -5.21 -8.61
CA GLY A 203 25.51 -5.02 -7.20
C GLY A 203 24.85 -3.67 -6.89
N PRO A 204 24.50 -3.40 -5.63
CA PRO A 204 24.64 -4.28 -4.47
C PRO A 204 23.79 -5.55 -4.54
N GLU A 205 24.19 -6.62 -3.86
CA GLU A 205 23.37 -7.84 -3.81
C GLU A 205 22.07 -7.57 -3.03
N VAL A 206 20.93 -7.79 -3.69
CA VAL A 206 19.61 -7.77 -3.05
C VAL A 206 19.25 -9.20 -2.67
N LYS A 207 18.84 -9.44 -1.42
CA LYS A 207 18.45 -10.78 -0.93
C LYS A 207 16.97 -11.08 -1.09
N ALA A 208 16.12 -10.07 -1.09
CA ALA A 208 14.68 -10.25 -1.22
C ALA A 208 14.01 -9.01 -1.83
N GLN A 209 12.88 -9.22 -2.49
CA GLN A 209 11.98 -8.16 -2.92
C GLN A 209 10.58 -8.36 -2.29
N LEU A 210 10.05 -7.31 -1.66
CA LEU A 210 8.69 -7.29 -1.09
C LEU A 210 7.81 -6.38 -1.94
N LEU A 211 6.99 -6.98 -2.80
CA LEU A 211 6.20 -6.28 -3.82
C LEU A 211 4.73 -6.27 -3.43
N TYR A 212 4.19 -5.09 -3.09
CA TYR A 212 2.78 -4.94 -2.74
C TYR A 212 2.00 -4.37 -3.93
N TYR A 213 1.09 -5.16 -4.49
CA TYR A 213 0.25 -4.87 -5.67
C TYR A 213 1.01 -4.10 -6.76
N PRO A 214 2.15 -4.64 -7.24
CA PRO A 214 3.09 -3.88 -8.06
C PRO A 214 2.51 -3.56 -9.44
N LEU A 215 2.84 -2.37 -9.95
CA LEU A 215 2.72 -2.08 -11.38
C LEU A 215 3.87 -2.77 -12.11
N THR A 216 3.59 -3.58 -13.14
CA THR A 216 4.64 -4.36 -13.82
C THR A 216 4.70 -4.15 -15.34
N THR A 217 3.70 -3.49 -15.93
CA THR A 217 3.75 -3.07 -17.33
C THR A 217 3.07 -1.72 -17.58
N PHE A 218 3.71 -0.89 -18.39
CA PHE A 218 3.12 0.32 -18.99
C PHE A 218 2.47 0.04 -20.35
N HIS A 219 2.58 -1.19 -20.87
CA HIS A 219 1.86 -1.63 -22.05
C HIS A 219 0.38 -1.85 -21.72
N ASP A 220 -0.47 -1.44 -22.65
CA ASP A 220 -1.90 -1.63 -22.56
C ASP A 220 -2.29 -3.05 -22.96
N ARG A 221 -1.92 -4.01 -22.11
CA ARG A 221 -2.24 -5.43 -22.29
C ARG A 221 -3.72 -5.69 -21.98
N PRO A 222 -4.40 -6.57 -22.73
CA PRO A 222 -5.78 -6.98 -22.44
C PRO A 222 -5.80 -7.91 -21.22
N LEU A 223 -5.83 -7.32 -20.03
CA LEU A 223 -5.96 -8.02 -18.75
C LEU A 223 -7.36 -7.79 -18.19
N GLU A 224 -8.01 -8.83 -17.68
CA GLU A 224 -9.41 -8.75 -17.27
C GLU A 224 -9.60 -7.72 -16.16
N THR A 225 -8.76 -7.77 -15.13
CA THR A 225 -8.90 -6.90 -13.96
C THR A 225 -8.65 -5.44 -14.27
N ARG A 226 -7.76 -5.19 -15.25
CA ARG A 226 -7.32 -3.86 -15.63
C ARG A 226 -8.45 -2.97 -16.07
N ASP A 227 -9.47 -3.54 -16.72
CA ASP A 227 -10.68 -2.81 -17.12
C ASP A 227 -11.80 -2.99 -16.10
N LYS A 228 -11.95 -4.21 -15.56
CA LYS A 228 -13.03 -4.56 -14.62
C LYS A 228 -13.02 -3.68 -13.36
N TYR A 229 -11.86 -3.44 -12.76
CA TYR A 229 -11.74 -2.69 -11.50
C TYR A 229 -11.27 -1.24 -11.70
N ALA A 230 -11.26 -0.75 -12.94
CA ALA A 230 -10.66 0.53 -13.33
C ALA A 230 -11.57 1.76 -13.17
N SER A 231 -12.73 1.61 -12.53
CA SER A 231 -13.72 2.68 -12.38
C SER A 231 -13.25 3.82 -11.47
N GLY A 232 -12.22 3.59 -10.64
CA GLY A 232 -11.83 4.47 -9.54
C GLY A 232 -12.55 4.17 -8.23
N ASN A 233 -13.61 3.35 -8.24
CA ASN A 233 -14.31 2.97 -7.01
C ASN A 233 -13.43 2.15 -6.05
N TYR A 234 -12.39 1.50 -6.58
CA TYR A 234 -11.41 0.68 -5.85
C TYR A 234 -10.05 1.38 -5.72
N LEU A 235 -10.08 2.71 -5.53
CA LEU A 235 -8.94 3.64 -5.41
C LEU A 235 -8.12 3.90 -6.67
N LEU A 236 -7.96 2.91 -7.55
CA LEU A 236 -7.27 3.08 -8.82
C LEU A 236 -8.26 3.17 -9.99
N SER A 237 -8.06 4.16 -10.85
CA SER A 237 -8.87 4.32 -12.07
C SER A 237 -8.02 4.24 -13.33
N ARG A 238 -8.66 3.85 -14.43
CA ARG A 238 -8.05 3.85 -15.76
C ARG A 238 -7.49 5.21 -16.12
N THR A 239 -8.23 6.28 -15.81
CA THR A 239 -7.81 7.66 -16.07
C THR A 239 -6.54 8.04 -15.31
N VAL A 240 -6.40 7.61 -14.05
CA VAL A 240 -5.18 7.86 -13.27
C VAL A 240 -4.00 7.06 -13.84
N MET A 241 -4.22 5.79 -14.21
CA MET A 241 -3.18 4.96 -14.84
C MET A 241 -2.67 5.57 -16.15
N GLU A 242 -3.56 6.02 -17.03
CA GLU A 242 -3.20 6.64 -18.31
C GLU A 242 -2.49 7.98 -18.12
N LYS A 243 -2.98 8.81 -17.19
CA LYS A 243 -2.32 10.07 -16.82
C LYS A 243 -0.91 9.84 -16.28
N ALA A 244 -0.74 8.85 -15.40
CA ALA A 244 0.55 8.48 -14.84
C ALA A 244 1.51 8.00 -15.93
N ARG A 245 1.03 7.09 -16.81
CA ARG A 245 1.79 6.60 -17.96
C ARG A 245 2.27 7.74 -18.84
N ASP A 246 1.40 8.67 -19.19
CA ASP A 246 1.73 9.76 -20.11
C ASP A 246 2.63 10.83 -19.45
N ALA A 247 2.47 11.08 -18.15
CA ALA A 247 3.34 12.00 -17.39
C ALA A 247 4.73 11.41 -17.15
N TYR A 248 4.82 10.16 -16.71
CA TYR A 248 6.10 9.51 -16.36
C TYR A 248 6.87 9.00 -17.58
N THR A 249 6.16 8.52 -18.60
CA THR A 249 6.71 8.00 -19.85
C THR A 249 6.08 8.67 -21.08
N PRO A 250 6.36 9.98 -21.31
CA PRO A 250 5.78 10.73 -22.42
C PRO A 250 6.24 10.21 -23.79
N GLY A 251 7.41 9.57 -23.87
CA GLY A 251 7.87 8.88 -25.08
C GLY A 251 7.42 7.43 -25.10
N GLU A 252 6.75 6.99 -26.17
CA GLU A 252 6.25 5.61 -26.32
C GLU A 252 7.36 4.56 -26.12
N LYS A 253 8.56 4.79 -26.68
CA LYS A 253 9.71 3.91 -26.51
C LYS A 253 10.21 3.78 -25.06
N MET A 254 9.90 4.71 -24.18
CA MET A 254 10.25 4.58 -22.76
C MET A 254 9.47 3.43 -22.12
N ARG A 255 8.25 3.17 -22.60
CA ARG A 255 7.33 2.15 -22.05
C ARG A 255 7.81 0.73 -22.33
N GLU A 256 8.57 0.56 -23.42
CA GLU A 256 9.20 -0.71 -23.80
C GLU A 256 10.43 -1.03 -22.93
N ASN A 257 10.95 -0.06 -22.19
CA ASN A 257 12.17 -0.28 -21.41
C ASN A 257 11.92 -1.28 -20.27
N PRO A 258 12.82 -2.26 -20.04
CA PRO A 258 12.68 -3.24 -18.96
C PRO A 258 12.69 -2.60 -17.56
N TYR A 259 13.25 -1.41 -17.40
CA TYR A 259 13.18 -0.62 -16.17
C TYR A 259 11.90 0.22 -16.03
N VAL A 260 10.92 0.01 -16.91
CA VAL A 260 9.57 0.59 -16.85
C VAL A 260 8.53 -0.53 -16.86
N SER A 261 8.66 -1.45 -17.81
CA SER A 261 7.75 -2.60 -17.99
C SER A 261 8.48 -3.93 -17.80
N PRO A 262 8.89 -4.28 -16.56
CA PRO A 262 9.64 -5.50 -16.29
C PRO A 262 8.86 -6.77 -16.69
N LEU A 263 7.53 -6.74 -16.75
CA LEU A 263 6.73 -7.88 -17.24
C LEU A 263 7.00 -8.21 -18.71
N ASP A 264 7.30 -7.23 -19.56
CA ASP A 264 7.35 -7.43 -21.01
C ASP A 264 8.75 -7.80 -21.51
N GLU A 265 9.81 -7.21 -20.95
CA GLU A 265 11.20 -7.49 -21.35
C GLU A 265 12.06 -7.85 -20.13
N GLY A 266 12.73 -9.01 -20.15
CA GLY A 266 13.92 -9.25 -19.31
C GLY A 266 13.73 -9.62 -17.84
N VAL A 267 12.76 -10.49 -17.51
CA VAL A 267 12.83 -11.26 -16.25
C VAL A 267 13.31 -12.63 -16.63
N ALA A 268 14.42 -13.05 -16.06
CA ALA A 268 14.81 -14.42 -16.18
C ALA A 268 15.68 -14.82 -14.99
N GLU A 269 16.97 -14.82 -15.18
CA GLU A 269 17.85 -15.47 -14.23
C GLU A 269 18.41 -14.49 -13.18
N GLY A 270 18.58 -14.96 -11.95
CA GLY A 270 19.38 -14.27 -10.93
C GLY A 270 18.74 -13.04 -10.28
N LEU A 271 17.42 -12.86 -10.34
CA LEU A 271 16.72 -11.92 -9.46
C LEU A 271 16.57 -12.50 -8.04
N PRO A 272 16.45 -11.65 -7.01
CA PRO A 272 16.22 -12.12 -5.65
C PRO A 272 14.85 -12.78 -5.49
N PRO A 273 14.70 -13.70 -4.51
CA PRO A 273 13.40 -14.21 -4.08
C PRO A 273 12.37 -13.10 -3.86
N ALA A 274 11.13 -13.34 -4.29
CA ALA A 274 10.06 -12.35 -4.28
C ALA A 274 8.85 -12.77 -3.43
N PHE A 275 8.37 -11.83 -2.62
CA PHE A 275 7.00 -11.86 -2.09
C PHE A 275 6.14 -10.91 -2.90
N ILE A 276 4.99 -11.39 -3.40
CA ILE A 276 4.05 -10.59 -4.20
C ILE A 276 2.67 -10.68 -3.56
N ALA A 277 2.17 -9.55 -3.06
CA ALA A 277 0.79 -9.42 -2.61
C ALA A 277 -0.06 -8.79 -3.72
N THR A 278 -1.18 -9.41 -4.10
CA THR A 278 -2.18 -8.78 -4.99
C THR A 278 -3.51 -8.61 -4.28
N ALA A 279 -4.32 -7.65 -4.70
CA ALA A 279 -5.65 -7.41 -4.15
C ALA A 279 -6.73 -7.91 -5.13
N GLU A 280 -7.83 -8.49 -4.62
CA GLU A 280 -8.93 -8.98 -5.45
C GLU A 280 -9.52 -7.90 -6.35
N PHE A 281 -9.83 -6.72 -5.79
CA PHE A 281 -10.45 -5.59 -6.48
C PHE A 281 -9.40 -4.57 -6.93
N ASP A 282 -8.49 -4.97 -7.80
CA ASP A 282 -7.36 -4.14 -8.25
C ASP A 282 -7.12 -4.25 -9.77
N PRO A 283 -7.09 -3.13 -10.51
CA PRO A 283 -6.67 -3.13 -11.91
C PRO A 283 -5.32 -3.79 -12.18
N LEU A 284 -4.38 -3.72 -11.23
CA LEU A 284 -3.01 -4.25 -11.39
C LEU A 284 -2.86 -5.72 -10.98
N ARG A 285 -3.94 -6.36 -10.50
CA ARG A 285 -3.90 -7.74 -9.99
C ARG A 285 -3.32 -8.71 -11.02
N ASP A 286 -3.92 -8.77 -12.20
CA ASP A 286 -3.52 -9.76 -13.21
C ASP A 286 -2.07 -9.55 -13.69
N GLU A 287 -1.58 -8.31 -13.77
CA GLU A 287 -0.18 -8.08 -14.18
C GLU A 287 0.82 -8.47 -13.09
N GLY A 288 0.51 -8.20 -11.81
CA GLY A 288 1.35 -8.63 -10.69
C GLY A 288 1.41 -10.16 -10.58
N GLU A 289 0.29 -10.84 -10.83
CA GLU A 289 0.24 -12.31 -10.86
C GLU A 289 0.98 -12.89 -12.07
N LEU A 290 0.86 -12.28 -13.26
CA LEU A 290 1.65 -12.65 -14.43
C LEU A 290 3.15 -12.46 -14.19
N TYR A 291 3.55 -11.40 -13.48
CA TYR A 291 4.95 -11.20 -13.11
C TYR A 291 5.45 -12.29 -12.17
N ALA A 292 4.63 -12.70 -11.20
CA ALA A 292 4.95 -13.83 -10.32
C ALA A 292 5.13 -15.15 -11.10
N HIS A 293 4.24 -15.42 -12.07
CA HIS A 293 4.40 -16.55 -12.99
C HIS A 293 5.72 -16.48 -13.75
N LYS A 294 6.07 -15.31 -14.29
CA LYS A 294 7.32 -15.13 -15.05
C LYS A 294 8.57 -15.33 -14.18
N LEU A 295 8.57 -14.84 -12.94
CA LEU A 295 9.65 -15.13 -11.98
C LEU A 295 9.81 -16.63 -11.74
N HIS A 296 8.69 -17.35 -11.56
CA HIS A 296 8.71 -18.79 -11.36
C HIS A 296 9.22 -19.57 -12.58
N GLU A 297 8.78 -19.21 -13.79
CA GLU A 297 9.23 -19.84 -15.04
C GLU A 297 10.76 -19.74 -15.21
N GLU A 298 11.36 -18.77 -14.55
CA GLU A 298 12.77 -18.43 -14.62
C GLU A 298 13.53 -18.83 -13.35
N GLU A 299 12.95 -19.76 -12.60
CA GLU A 299 13.53 -20.39 -11.41
C GLU A 299 13.82 -19.42 -10.24
N VAL A 300 13.23 -18.22 -10.25
CA VAL A 300 13.29 -17.31 -9.10
C VAL A 300 12.27 -17.76 -8.04
N PRO A 301 12.69 -17.98 -6.78
CA PRO A 301 11.75 -18.33 -5.71
C PRO A 301 10.73 -17.21 -5.49
N VAL A 302 9.44 -17.56 -5.54
CA VAL A 302 8.37 -16.57 -5.43
C VAL A 302 7.22 -17.09 -4.57
N GLU A 303 6.76 -16.24 -3.66
CA GLU A 303 5.56 -16.43 -2.87
C GLU A 303 4.54 -15.36 -3.26
N ALA A 304 3.51 -15.77 -4.01
CA ALA A 304 2.48 -14.87 -4.49
C ALA A 304 1.14 -15.17 -3.82
N ILE A 305 0.58 -14.16 -3.15
CA ILE A 305 -0.67 -14.27 -2.39
C ILE A 305 -1.66 -13.22 -2.90
N ARG A 306 -2.83 -13.68 -3.35
CA ARG A 306 -3.97 -12.82 -3.61
C ARG A 306 -4.78 -12.66 -2.33
N TYR A 307 -5.03 -11.42 -1.94
CA TYR A 307 -5.83 -11.08 -0.77
C TYR A 307 -7.26 -10.76 -1.20
N GLU A 308 -8.21 -11.57 -0.72
CA GLU A 308 -9.62 -11.42 -1.05
C GLU A 308 -10.28 -10.30 -0.24
N GLY A 309 -11.27 -9.65 -0.84
CA GLY A 309 -12.09 -8.64 -0.19
C GLY A 309 -11.45 -7.25 -0.08
N VAL A 310 -10.32 -7.00 -0.73
CA VAL A 310 -9.57 -5.73 -0.60
C VAL A 310 -9.29 -5.05 -1.94
N MET A 311 -9.01 -3.75 -1.86
CA MET A 311 -8.78 -2.84 -3.00
C MET A 311 -7.28 -2.56 -3.22
N HIS A 312 -6.95 -1.92 -4.35
CA HIS A 312 -5.62 -1.34 -4.55
C HIS A 312 -5.23 -0.41 -3.39
N GLY A 313 -4.02 -0.52 -2.84
CA GLY A 313 -3.59 0.33 -1.71
C GLY A 313 -4.03 -0.15 -0.32
N PHE A 314 -4.60 -1.36 -0.20
CA PHE A 314 -5.13 -1.87 1.08
C PHE A 314 -4.08 -1.93 2.22
N LEU A 315 -2.79 -2.02 1.90
CA LEU A 315 -1.71 -2.09 2.88
C LEU A 315 -1.65 -0.83 3.74
N SER A 316 -1.93 0.35 3.15
CA SER A 316 -1.98 1.64 3.86
C SER A 316 -3.05 1.66 4.96
N PHE A 317 -3.98 0.72 4.94
CA PHE A 317 -5.06 0.59 5.90
C PHE A 317 -4.84 -0.54 6.91
N TYR A 318 -3.62 -1.10 7.05
CA TYR A 318 -3.37 -2.24 7.96
C TYR A 318 -3.81 -2.01 9.42
N GLU A 319 -3.80 -0.77 9.91
CA GLU A 319 -4.26 -0.45 11.27
C GLU A 319 -5.78 -0.73 11.40
N VAL A 320 -6.53 -0.61 10.31
CA VAL A 320 -7.98 -0.79 10.28
C VAL A 320 -8.43 -1.96 9.39
N LEU A 321 -7.59 -2.63 8.62
CA LEU A 321 -7.95 -3.82 7.82
C LEU A 321 -7.10 -5.00 8.26
N ALA A 322 -7.74 -6.08 8.73
CA ALA A 322 -7.03 -7.30 9.12
C ALA A 322 -6.22 -7.87 7.97
N THR A 323 -6.80 -7.88 6.77
CA THR A 323 -6.14 -8.32 5.55
C THR A 323 -4.85 -7.53 5.27
N GLY A 324 -4.82 -6.22 5.55
CA GLY A 324 -3.60 -5.41 5.48
C GLY A 324 -2.52 -5.85 6.48
N ARG A 325 -2.90 -6.22 7.71
CA ARG A 325 -1.96 -6.80 8.68
C ARG A 325 -1.46 -8.15 8.24
N HIS A 326 -2.35 -9.01 7.73
CA HIS A 326 -1.99 -10.31 7.21
C HIS A 326 -0.95 -10.20 6.09
N ALA A 327 -1.09 -9.23 5.18
CA ALA A 327 -0.11 -9.01 4.12
C ALA A 327 1.27 -8.60 4.64
N LEU A 328 1.34 -7.77 5.68
CA LEU A 328 2.59 -7.44 6.35
C LEU A 328 3.18 -8.66 7.08
N ASP A 329 2.36 -9.43 7.78
CA ASP A 329 2.82 -10.59 8.54
C ASP A 329 3.33 -11.71 7.63
N ASP A 330 2.65 -11.95 6.51
CA ASP A 330 3.07 -12.92 5.51
C ASP A 330 4.37 -12.49 4.83
N SER A 331 4.52 -11.19 4.50
CA SER A 331 5.74 -10.67 3.89
C SER A 331 6.94 -10.74 4.84
N ILE A 332 6.74 -10.50 6.14
CA ILE A 332 7.79 -10.68 7.16
C ILE A 332 8.10 -12.16 7.35
N ALA A 333 7.11 -13.04 7.39
CA ALA A 333 7.35 -14.47 7.50
C ALA A 333 8.14 -15.01 6.29
N PHE A 334 7.86 -14.52 5.09
CA PHE A 334 8.65 -14.77 3.90
C PHE A 334 10.08 -14.25 4.08
N LEU A 335 10.23 -12.99 4.50
CA LEU A 335 11.54 -12.36 4.67
C LEU A 335 12.42 -13.13 5.68
N ASP A 336 11.84 -13.54 6.79
CA ASP A 336 12.51 -14.33 7.83
C ASP A 336 12.99 -15.70 7.30
N ARG A 337 12.25 -16.33 6.38
CA ARG A 337 12.73 -17.56 5.73
C ARG A 337 13.91 -17.26 4.81
N THR A 338 13.74 -16.26 3.94
CA THR A 338 14.72 -15.89 2.92
C THR A 338 16.05 -15.43 3.52
N LEU A 339 16.04 -14.54 4.52
CA LEU A 339 17.26 -14.01 5.14
C LEU A 339 18.00 -15.00 6.04
N ASN A 340 17.35 -16.11 6.41
CA ASN A 340 17.96 -17.18 7.20
C ASN A 340 18.28 -18.42 6.34
N ASP A 341 18.33 -18.26 5.01
CA ASP A 341 18.60 -19.31 4.01
C ASP A 341 17.75 -20.57 4.21
N LYS A 342 16.52 -20.39 4.73
CA LYS A 342 15.53 -21.47 4.79
C LYS A 342 14.82 -21.51 3.45
N GLU A 343 14.62 -22.71 2.90
CA GLU A 343 13.94 -22.91 1.61
C GLU A 343 12.67 -22.06 1.52
N VAL A 344 12.67 -21.09 0.60
CA VAL A 344 11.47 -20.52 0.03
C VAL A 344 10.92 -21.60 -0.90
N ALA A 345 9.81 -22.22 -0.51
CA ALA A 345 9.39 -23.54 -1.00
C ALA A 345 9.46 -23.73 -2.54
N GLY A 346 10.16 -24.78 -2.97
CA GLY A 346 10.22 -25.27 -4.34
C GLY A 346 9.46 -26.59 -4.52
N ALA A 347 8.13 -26.51 -4.62
CA ALA A 347 7.29 -27.58 -5.21
C ALA A 347 5.94 -27.00 -5.68
N GLY A 348 5.86 -26.63 -6.97
CA GLY A 348 4.66 -26.15 -7.65
C GLY A 348 4.26 -24.72 -7.27
N PHE A 349 4.64 -23.73 -8.09
CA PHE A 349 4.13 -22.37 -7.94
C PHE A 349 2.62 -22.34 -8.15
N ARG A 350 1.95 -21.62 -7.26
CA ARG A 350 0.55 -21.24 -7.41
C ARG A 350 0.33 -19.90 -6.73
N ILE A 351 -0.62 -19.14 -7.26
CA ILE A 351 -1.20 -18.03 -6.52
C ILE A 351 -1.98 -18.62 -5.34
N VAL A 352 -1.61 -18.23 -4.12
CA VAL A 352 -2.34 -18.60 -2.91
C VAL A 352 -3.42 -17.55 -2.68
N GLU A 353 -4.68 -17.95 -2.65
CA GLU A 353 -5.77 -17.06 -2.28
C GLU A 353 -5.90 -17.03 -0.76
N ARG A 354 -5.81 -15.85 -0.17
CA ARG A 354 -6.02 -15.60 1.25
C ARG A 354 -7.43 -15.04 1.44
N GLU A 355 -8.30 -15.94 1.86
CA GLU A 355 -9.70 -15.68 2.18
C GLU A 355 -9.86 -14.58 3.24
N GLN A 356 -11.03 -13.95 3.21
CA GLN A 356 -11.42 -12.92 4.17
C GLN A 356 -11.37 -13.45 5.62
N PRO A 357 -11.15 -12.58 6.62
CA PRO A 357 -11.20 -12.96 8.02
C PRO A 357 -12.48 -13.72 8.38
N THR A 358 -12.38 -14.71 9.26
CA THR A 358 -13.51 -15.53 9.73
C THR A 358 -13.65 -15.49 11.25
N GLY A 359 -14.73 -16.07 11.77
CA GLY A 359 -14.94 -16.21 13.22
C GLY A 359 -14.98 -14.88 13.97
N VAL A 360 -14.17 -14.76 15.02
CA VAL A 360 -14.15 -13.59 15.92
C VAL A 360 -13.62 -12.34 15.20
N GLU A 361 -12.62 -12.50 14.33
CA GLU A 361 -12.05 -11.36 13.60
C GLU A 361 -13.05 -10.80 12.60
N ARG A 362 -13.78 -11.65 11.88
CA ARG A 362 -14.90 -11.22 11.02
C ARG A 362 -15.96 -10.44 11.79
N LEU A 363 -16.40 -10.98 12.93
CA LEU A 363 -17.41 -10.32 13.75
C LEU A 363 -16.92 -8.94 14.23
N ARG A 364 -15.64 -8.85 14.58
CA ARG A 364 -15.00 -7.59 14.95
C ARG A 364 -14.98 -6.61 13.78
N GLU A 365 -14.55 -7.03 12.59
CA GLU A 365 -14.53 -6.17 11.40
C GLU A 365 -15.93 -5.70 10.99
N GLU A 366 -16.94 -6.56 11.05
CA GLU A 366 -18.32 -6.14 10.81
C GLU A 366 -18.80 -5.12 11.85
N THR A 367 -18.47 -5.31 13.13
CA THR A 367 -18.82 -4.35 14.19
C THR A 367 -18.13 -3.01 13.96
N GLU A 368 -16.83 -3.03 13.67
CA GLU A 368 -16.02 -1.84 13.39
C GLU A 368 -16.51 -1.12 12.12
N ALA A 369 -16.91 -1.85 11.08
CA ALA A 369 -17.50 -1.27 9.87
C ALA A 369 -18.79 -0.49 10.18
N HIS A 370 -19.70 -1.07 10.98
CA HIS A 370 -20.93 -0.38 11.37
C HIS A 370 -20.65 0.86 12.24
N MET A 371 -19.69 0.78 13.17
CA MET A 371 -19.28 1.95 13.96
C MET A 371 -18.65 3.04 13.08
N GLY A 372 -17.80 2.66 12.12
CA GLY A 372 -17.23 3.57 11.13
C GLY A 372 -18.31 4.24 10.28
N ALA A 373 -19.32 3.48 9.83
CA ALA A 373 -20.45 4.01 9.08
C ALA A 373 -21.25 5.06 9.89
N VAL A 374 -21.51 4.81 11.17
CA VAL A 374 -22.15 5.80 12.06
C VAL A 374 -21.33 7.08 12.13
N TYR A 375 -20.02 6.95 12.33
CA TYR A 375 -19.11 8.09 12.41
C TYR A 375 -19.12 8.92 11.11
N LEU A 376 -19.02 8.27 9.95
CA LEU A 376 -19.02 8.94 8.64
C LEU A 376 -20.34 9.63 8.32
N LEU A 377 -21.48 8.99 8.63
CA LEU A 377 -22.80 9.60 8.48
C LEU A 377 -22.95 10.82 9.39
N GLY A 378 -22.39 10.77 10.61
CA GLY A 378 -22.32 11.90 11.53
C GLY A 378 -21.50 13.07 10.96
N LEU A 379 -20.29 12.80 10.45
CA LEU A 379 -19.45 13.81 9.80
C LEU A 379 -20.15 14.46 8.59
N HIS A 380 -20.82 13.65 7.77
CA HIS A 380 -21.54 14.15 6.62
C HIS A 380 -22.69 15.08 7.03
N ALA A 381 -23.49 14.67 8.03
CA ALA A 381 -24.56 15.50 8.57
C ALA A 381 -24.04 16.81 9.17
N GLN A 382 -22.91 16.76 9.89
CA GLN A 382 -22.27 17.95 10.46
C GLN A 382 -21.83 18.92 9.35
N ARG A 383 -21.13 18.43 8.31
CA ARG A 383 -20.72 19.28 7.17
C ARG A 383 -21.91 19.94 6.46
N GLN A 384 -23.01 19.23 6.28
CA GLN A 384 -24.23 19.81 5.69
C GLN A 384 -24.82 20.91 6.57
N ILE A 385 -24.82 20.73 7.89
CA ILE A 385 -25.27 21.76 8.84
C ILE A 385 -24.35 22.99 8.75
N ASP A 386 -23.03 22.79 8.75
CA ASP A 386 -22.06 23.89 8.68
C ASP A 386 -22.22 24.69 7.38
N GLN A 387 -22.34 24.00 6.23
CA GLN A 387 -22.62 24.64 4.93
C GLN A 387 -23.95 25.41 4.92
N TRP A 388 -25.00 24.85 5.53
CA TRP A 388 -26.30 25.52 5.62
C TRP A 388 -26.22 26.78 6.48
N VAL A 389 -25.49 26.74 7.60
CA VAL A 389 -25.27 27.90 8.48
C VAL A 389 -24.49 28.99 7.74
N GLU A 390 -23.38 28.66 7.08
CA GLU A 390 -22.59 29.62 6.31
C GLU A 390 -23.41 30.28 5.19
N THR A 391 -24.17 29.50 4.44
CA THR A 391 -25.02 30.01 3.35
C THR A 391 -26.14 30.92 3.89
N SER A 392 -26.70 30.58 5.06
CA SER A 392 -27.76 31.37 5.70
C SER A 392 -27.23 32.69 6.26
N LEU A 393 -26.01 32.69 6.84
CA LEU A 393 -25.36 33.89 7.34
C LEU A 393 -24.94 34.85 6.20
N LEU A 394 -24.51 34.32 5.06
CA LEU A 394 -24.21 35.13 3.86
C LEU A 394 -25.47 35.75 3.24
N ALA A 395 -26.60 35.02 3.28
CA ALA A 395 -27.88 35.53 2.79
C ALA A 395 -28.47 36.66 3.66
N ASP A 396 -28.13 36.72 4.95
CA ASP A 396 -28.53 37.81 5.85
C ASP A 396 -27.62 39.05 5.69
N SER A 397 -26.34 38.89 5.32
CA SER A 397 -25.42 40.03 5.11
C SER A 397 -25.62 40.79 3.80
N ASP A 398 -26.27 40.19 2.79
CA ASP A 398 -26.62 40.86 1.53
C ASP A 398 -27.96 41.64 1.61
N ASN A 399 -28.64 41.59 2.77
CA ASN A 399 -29.89 42.31 3.04
C ASN A 399 -29.72 43.53 3.99
N GLU A 400 -28.49 43.88 4.37
CA GLU A 400 -28.12 45.17 5.00
C GLU A 400 -27.47 46.12 3.97
#